data_AF-A0A258ZQ79-F1
#
_entry.id   AF-A0A258ZQ79-F1
#
_cell.length_a   1.000
_cell.length_b   1.000
_cell.length_c   1.000
_cell.angle_alpha   90.00
_cell.angle_beta   90.00
_cell.angle_gamma   90.00
#
_symmetry.space_group_name_H-M   'P 1'
#
loop_
_entity.id
_entity.type
_entity.pdbx_description
1 polymer ?
#
loop_
_entity_poly.entity_id
_entity_poly.type
_entity_poly.pdbx_seq_one_letter_code
_entity_poly.pdbx_strand_id
1 'polypeptide(L)' 'MYQKLRALRLELARAQGVPPYVIFHDTTLMEIARARPRSLAGLGAVSGVGEAKLERYGPQFLKAVREA' A
#
# COMPACT_ATOMS: atom_id res chain seq x y z
N MET A 1 -2.35 -11.62 4.44
CA MET A 1 -1.62 -10.44 3.92
C MET A 1 -2.39 -9.69 2.82
N TYR A 2 -2.48 -10.19 1.58
CA TYR A 2 -3.08 -9.46 0.45
C TYR A 2 -4.50 -8.91 0.72
N GLN A 3 -5.37 -9.70 1.34
CA GLN A 3 -6.73 -9.24 1.71
C GLN A 3 -6.72 -8.06 2.69
N LYS A 4 -5.77 -8.02 3.65
CA LYS A 4 -5.62 -6.88 4.59
C LYS A 4 -5.22 -5.61 3.84
N LEU A 5 -4.26 -5.70 2.91
CA LEU A 5 -3.84 -4.56 2.09
C LEU A 5 -4.96 -4.08 1.16
N ARG A 6 -5.75 -5.01 0.61
CA ARG A 6 -6.92 -4.70 -0.23
C ARG A 6 -8.01 -3.98 0.57
N ALA A 7 -8.26 -4.41 1.81
CA ALA A 7 -9.21 -3.75 2.71
C ALA A 7 -8.75 -2.34 3.07
N LEU A 8 -7.48 -2.17 3.49
CA LEU A 8 -6.90 -0.86 3.77
C LEU A 8 -7.01 0.08 2.56
N ARG A 9 -6.66 -0.41 1.36
CA ARG A 9 -6.78 0.38 0.13
C ARG A 9 -8.21 0.86 -0.10
N LEU A 10 -9.20 -0.01 0.09
CA LEU A 10 -10.60 0.34 -0.09
C LEU A 10 -11.06 1.40 0.91
N GLU A 11 -10.63 1.29 2.17
CA GLU A 11 -10.91 2.29 3.20
C GLU A 11 -10.34 3.66 2.84
N LEU A 12 -9.06 3.72 2.45
CA LEU A 12 -8.39 4.97 2.05
C LEU A 12 -9.02 5.60 0.80
N ALA A 13 -9.43 4.76 -0.14
CA ALA A 13 -10.09 5.20 -1.37
C ALA A 13 -11.47 5.81 -1.06
N ARG A 14 -12.26 5.15 -0.21
CA ARG A 14 -13.56 5.65 0.26
C ARG A 14 -13.41 6.97 1.01
N ALA A 15 -12.45 7.06 1.93
CA ALA A 15 -12.19 8.28 2.70
C ALA A 15 -11.84 9.50 1.82
N GLN A 16 -11.26 9.26 0.64
CA GLN A 16 -10.88 10.31 -0.31
C GLN A 16 -11.87 10.50 -1.46
N GLY A 17 -12.94 9.69 -1.53
CA GLY A 17 -13.89 9.73 -2.64
C GLY A 17 -13.27 9.35 -3.99
N VAL A 18 -12.20 8.57 -4.00
CA VAL A 18 -11.49 8.15 -5.22
C VAL A 18 -11.63 6.64 -5.47
N PRO A 19 -11.51 6.18 -6.72
CA PRO A 19 -11.42 4.76 -7.00
C PRO A 19 -10.18 4.09 -6.35
N PRO A 20 -10.25 2.83 -5.88
CA PRO A 20 -9.15 2.17 -5.17
C PRO A 20 -7.82 2.12 -5.94
N TYR A 21 -7.86 1.99 -7.28
CA TYR A 21 -6.66 1.93 -8.10
C TYR A 21 -5.82 3.22 -8.04
N VAL A 22 -6.42 4.36 -7.64
CA VAL A 22 -5.72 5.64 -7.45
C VAL A 22 -4.71 5.53 -6.30
N ILE A 23 -5.05 4.80 -5.24
CA ILE A 23 -4.16 4.54 -4.11
C ILE A 23 -3.03 3.62 -4.58
N PHE A 24 -3.33 2.37 -4.93
CA PHE A 24 -2.39 1.41 -5.53
C PHE A 24 -3.12 0.45 -6.46
N HIS A 25 -2.46 0.04 -7.54
CA HIS A 25 -2.97 -1.04 -8.40
C HIS A 25 -2.86 -2.39 -7.69
N ASP A 26 -3.63 -3.39 -8.16
CA ASP A 26 -3.57 -4.75 -7.62
C ASP A 26 -2.17 -5.35 -7.75
N THR A 27 -1.46 -5.05 -8.84
CA THR A 27 -0.06 -5.46 -9.05
C THR A 27 0.85 -4.97 -7.94
N THR A 28 0.80 -3.69 -7.60
CA THR A 28 1.57 -3.12 -6.49
C THR A 28 1.18 -3.74 -5.14
N LEU A 29 -0.12 -3.98 -4.88
CA LEU A 29 -0.53 -4.64 -3.64
C LEU A 29 0.00 -6.08 -3.53
N MET A 30 0.02 -6.83 -4.64
CA MET A 30 0.59 -8.17 -4.68
C MET A 30 2.10 -8.14 -4.42
N GLU A 31 2.82 -7.19 -5.02
CA GLU A 31 4.25 -7.03 -4.80
C GLU A 31 4.57 -6.60 -3.36
N ILE A 32 3.81 -5.69 -2.76
CA ILE A 32 3.95 -5.35 -1.33
C ILE A 32 3.70 -6.58 -0.45
N ALA A 33 2.68 -7.38 -0.77
CA ALA A 33 2.37 -8.60 0.00
C ALA A 33 3.46 -9.66 -0.10
N ARG A 34 4.15 -9.75 -1.25
CA ARG A 34 5.29 -10.65 -1.50
C ARG A 34 6.56 -10.15 -0.82
N ALA A 35 6.93 -8.88 -1.04
CA ALA A 35 8.16 -8.29 -0.54
C ALA A 35 8.15 -8.06 0.98
N ARG A 36 6.97 -7.90 1.59
CA ARG A 36 6.77 -7.64 3.04
C ARG A 36 7.75 -6.59 3.60
N PRO A 37 7.78 -5.38 3.03
CA PRO A 37 8.73 -4.36 3.44
C PRO A 37 8.61 -4.03 4.94
N ARG A 38 9.75 -3.81 5.59
CA ARG A 38 9.83 -3.49 7.03
C ARG A 38 10.21 -2.02 7.30
N SER A 39 10.50 -1.26 6.25
CA SER A 39 10.83 0.16 6.29
C SER A 39 10.14 0.91 5.15
N LEU A 40 10.03 2.24 5.25
CA LEU A 40 9.53 3.09 4.15
C LEU A 40 10.43 2.99 2.92
N ALA A 41 11.76 2.94 3.11
CA ALA A 41 12.70 2.74 2.01
C ALA A 41 12.44 1.41 1.28
N GLY A 42 12.22 0.32 2.01
CA GLY A 42 11.88 -0.97 1.41
C GLY A 42 10.52 -0.95 0.69
N LEU A 43 9.56 -0.17 1.18
CA LEU A 43 8.27 0.01 0.52
C LEU A 43 8.40 0.86 -0.76
N GLY A 44 9.25 1.88 -0.75
CA GLY A 44 9.56 2.72 -1.90
C GLY A 44 10.31 1.98 -3.03
N ALA A 45 11.01 0.89 -2.70
CA ALA A 45 11.63 0.02 -3.68
C ALA A 45 10.62 -0.89 -4.43
N VAL A 46 9.36 -0.95 -4.00
CA VAL A 46 8.34 -1.78 -4.64
C VAL A 46 7.81 -1.11 -5.91
N SER A 47 7.77 -1.87 -7.01
CA SER A 47 7.28 -1.37 -8.30
C SER A 47 5.84 -0.83 -8.22
N GLY A 48 5.64 0.39 -8.71
CA GLY A 48 4.37 1.12 -8.65
C GLY A 48 4.14 1.92 -7.37
N VAL A 49 5.12 1.96 -6.45
CA VAL A 49 5.14 2.89 -5.31
C VAL A 49 5.97 4.12 -5.68
N GLY A 50 5.30 5.16 -6.14
CA GLY A 50 5.93 6.48 -6.35
C GLY A 50 6.10 7.25 -5.04
N GLU A 51 7.01 8.23 -5.03
CA GLU A 51 7.36 9.04 -3.86
C GLU A 51 6.14 9.70 -3.20
N ALA A 52 5.29 10.36 -3.98
CA ALA A 52 4.06 10.97 -3.47
C ALA A 52 3.10 9.96 -2.79
N LYS A 53 3.03 8.72 -3.31
CA LYS A 53 2.20 7.66 -2.69
C LYS A 53 2.88 7.08 -1.45
N LEU A 54 4.21 7.00 -1.45
CA LEU A 54 4.99 6.56 -0.31
C LEU A 54 4.85 7.52 0.88
N GLU A 55 4.94 8.83 0.63
CA GLU A 55 4.72 9.83 1.67
C GLU A 55 3.29 9.77 2.21
N ARG A 56 2.30 9.69 1.32
CA ARG A 56 0.89 9.77 1.71
C ARG A 56 0.35 8.50 2.36
N TYR A 57 0.74 7.32 1.85
CA TYR A 57 0.15 6.03 2.26
C TYR A 57 1.16 5.08 2.90
N GLY A 58 2.46 5.32 2.71
CA GLY A 58 3.52 4.43 3.15
C GLY A 58 3.42 4.04 4.63
N PRO A 59 3.23 4.97 5.58
CA PRO A 59 3.11 4.64 6.99
C PRO A 59 1.96 3.66 7.29
N GLN A 60 0.79 3.85 6.66
CA GLN A 60 -0.39 3.02 6.87
C GLN A 60 -0.20 1.62 6.28
N PHE A 61 0.32 1.54 5.05
CA PHE A 61 0.62 0.24 4.42
C PHE A 61 1.72 -0.51 5.15
N LEU A 62 2.76 0.19 5.60
CA LEU A 62 3.84 -0.41 6.37
C LEU A 62 3.37 -0.93 7.73
N LYS A 63 2.45 -0.21 8.39
CA LYS A 63 1.77 -0.70 9.60
C LYS A 63 0.96 -1.96 9.30
N ALA A 64 0.12 -1.96 8.27
CA ALA A 64 -0.67 -3.13 7.88
C ALA A 64 0.18 -4.35 7.52
N VAL A 65 1.38 -4.14 6.95
CA VAL A 65 2.36 -5.22 6.69
C VAL A 65 2.97 -5.76 7.99
N ARG A 66 3.15 -4.93 9.02
CA ARG A 66 3.70 -5.36 10.31
C ARG A 66 2.70 -6.14 11.17
N GLU A 67 1.41 -5.83 11.04
CA GLU A 67 0.30 -6.43 11.81
C GLU A 67 -0.28 -7.70 11.16
N ALA A 68 0.33 -8.21 10.09
CA ALA A 68 -0.18 -9.29 9.26
C ALA A 68 0.78 -10.47 9.19
#